data_AF-A0AAW6CM00-F1
#
_entry.id   AF-A0AAW6CM00-F1
#
_cell.length_a   1.000
_cell.length_b   1.000
_cell.length_c   1.000
_cell.angle_alpha   90.00
_cell.angle_beta   90.00
_cell.angle_gamma   90.00
#
_symmetry.space_group_name_H-M   'P 1'
#
loop_
_entity.id
_entity.type
_entity.pdbx_description
1 polymer ?
#
loop_
_entity_poly.entity_id
_entity_poly.type
_entity_poly.pdbx_seq_one_letter_code
_entity_poly.pdbx_strand_id
1 'polypeptide(L)' 'MAVCIECGKEFDVAAVRRKLSREYYKGVYDDQYPDANVCYDCALPDISASWGTGEDQIKDMGSGWDPD' A
#
# COMPACT_ATOMS: atom_id res chain seq x y z
N MET A 1 8.44 -1.60 17.98
CA MET A 1 7.25 -1.10 17.24
C MET A 1 7.53 0.34 16.87
N ALA A 2 7.04 0.79 15.71
CA ALA A 2 7.17 2.17 15.25
C ALA A 2 5.84 2.90 15.42
N VAL A 3 5.86 4.24 15.44
CA VAL A 3 4.65 5.07 15.45
C VAL A 3 4.49 5.68 14.08
N CYS A 4 3.29 5.55 13.50
CA CYS A 4 3.00 6.11 12.20
C CYS A 4 2.96 7.64 12.26
N ILE A 5 3.72 8.32 11.40
CA ILE A 5 3.74 9.79 11.37
C ILE A 5 2.43 10.40 10.89
N GLU A 6 1.65 9.67 10.08
CA GLU A 6 0.39 10.14 9.50
C GLU A 6 -0.79 9.99 10.48
N CYS A 7 -0.91 8.83 11.14
CA CYS A 7 -2.08 8.51 11.96
C CYS A 7 -1.79 8.32 13.45
N GLY A 8 -0.52 8.38 13.88
CA GLY A 8 -0.11 8.24 15.28
C GLY A 8 -0.25 6.84 15.88
N LYS A 9 -0.67 5.84 15.11
CA LYS A 9 -0.83 4.46 15.59
C LYS A 9 0.51 3.72 15.66
N GLU A 10 0.66 2.88 16.67
CA GLU A 10 1.75 1.92 16.73
C GLU A 10 1.58 0.82 15.68
N PHE A 11 2.67 0.41 15.05
CA PHE A 11 2.67 -0.65 14.05
C PHE A 11 3.99 -1.42 14.02
N ASP A 12 3.95 -2.59 13.38
CA ASP A 12 5.12 -3.42 13.12
C ASP A 12 5.62 -3.21 11.69
N VAL A 13 6.78 -2.56 11.56
CA VAL A 13 7.47 -2.31 10.29
C VAL A 13 7.71 -3.61 9.50
N ALA A 14 8.08 -4.70 10.17
CA ALA A 14 8.32 -5.98 9.50
C ALA A 14 7.02 -6.57 8.95
N ALA A 15 5.89 -6.36 9.64
CA ALA A 15 4.58 -6.77 9.15
C ALA A 15 4.15 -5.94 7.93
N VAL A 16 4.37 -4.62 7.94
CA VAL A 16 4.07 -3.74 6.80
C VAL A 16 4.89 -4.13 5.57
N ARG A 17 6.21 -4.26 5.71
CA ARG A 17 7.12 -4.74 4.65
C ARG A 17 6.64 -6.05 4.04
N ARG A 18 6.26 -7.02 4.87
CA ARG A 18 5.78 -8.34 4.43
C ARG A 18 4.45 -8.26 3.68
N LYS A 19 3.52 -7.40 4.09
CA LYS A 19 2.23 -7.22 3.40
C LYS A 19 2.43 -6.58 2.03
N LEU A 20 3.05 -5.40 1.99
CA LEU A 20 3.26 -4.66 0.75
C LEU A 20 4.17 -5.40 -0.23
N SER A 21 5.19 -6.12 0.25
CA SER A 21 6.03 -6.96 -0.65
C SER A 21 5.28 -8.14 -1.28
N ARG A 22 4.16 -8.58 -0.70
CA ARG A 22 3.30 -9.63 -1.29
C ARG A 22 2.30 -9.07 -2.29
N GLU A 23 1.85 -7.84 -2.08
CA GLU A 23 0.86 -7.17 -2.94
C GLU A 23 1.51 -6.50 -4.16
N TYR A 24 2.74 -6.03 -4.00
CA TYR A 24 3.53 -5.39 -5.05
C TYR A 24 4.86 -6.16 -5.22
N TYR A 25 6.01 -5.48 -5.15
CA TYR A 25 7.32 -6.13 -5.18
C TYR A 25 8.08 -5.99 -3.85
N LYS A 26 9.07 -6.87 -3.66
CA LYS A 26 9.94 -6.86 -2.49
C LYS A 26 10.79 -5.58 -2.42
N GLY A 27 10.55 -4.75 -1.41
CA GLY A 27 11.27 -3.50 -1.20
C GLY A 27 10.45 -2.24 -1.48
N VAL A 28 9.26 -2.38 -2.08
CA VAL A 28 8.37 -1.25 -2.41
C VAL A 28 8.15 -0.27 -1.25
N TYR A 29 8.03 -0.82 -0.03
CA TYR A 29 7.81 -0.01 1.16
C TYR A 29 9.05 0.80 1.55
N ASP A 30 10.24 0.21 1.43
CA ASP A 30 11.50 0.87 1.78
C ASP A 30 11.91 1.90 0.71
N ASP A 31 11.54 1.66 -0.55
CA ASP A 31 11.77 2.61 -1.64
C ASP A 31 10.92 3.88 -1.47
N GLN A 32 9.67 3.72 -1.03
CA GLN A 32 8.73 4.83 -0.86
C GLN A 32 8.83 5.50 0.51
N TYR A 33 9.14 4.73 1.55
CA TYR A 33 9.27 5.19 2.95
C TYR A 33 10.61 4.71 3.54
N PRO A 34 11.74 5.35 3.17
CA PRO A 34 13.08 4.92 3.62
C PRO A 34 13.25 5.00 5.15
N ASP A 35 12.52 5.89 5.81
CA ASP A 35 12.51 6.01 7.28
C ASP A 35 11.62 4.97 7.97
N ALA A 36 10.90 4.16 7.20
CA ALA A 36 10.03 3.08 7.68
C ALA A 36 9.04 3.51 8.78
N ASN A 37 8.47 4.71 8.64
CA ASN A 37 7.68 5.41 9.67
C ASN A 37 6.19 5.57 9.32
N VAL A 38 5.69 4.86 8.31
CA VAL A 38 4.27 4.90 7.87
C VAL A 38 3.62 3.52 8.01
N CYS A 39 2.45 3.43 8.65
CA CYS A 39 1.77 2.15 8.80
C CYS A 39 1.16 1.67 7.47
N TYR A 40 0.78 0.39 7.41
CA TYR A 40 0.17 -0.21 6.22
C TYR A 40 -1.04 0.57 5.71
N ASP A 41 -1.98 0.97 6.58
CA ASP A 41 -3.22 1.63 6.16
C ASP A 41 -2.96 3.00 5.51
N CYS A 42 -1.90 3.71 5.93
CA CYS A 42 -1.51 4.99 5.36
C CYS A 42 -0.62 4.81 4.11
N ALA A 43 0.23 3.78 4.10
CA ALA A 43 1.13 3.47 2.98
C ALA A 43 0.41 2.87 1.77
N LEU A 44 -0.61 2.03 2.00
CA LEU A 44 -1.35 1.33 0.94
C LEU A 44 -1.96 2.28 -0.09
N PRO A 45 -2.74 3.32 0.26
CA PRO A 45 -3.35 4.18 -0.74
C PRO A 45 -2.29 4.94 -1.58
N ASP A 46 -1.22 5.41 -0.96
CA ASP A 46 -0.15 6.18 -1.63
C ASP A 46 0.66 5.30 -2.59
N ILE A 47 1.07 4.11 -2.14
CA ILE A 47 1.70 3.11 -2.99
C ILE A 47 0.72 2.70 -4.10
N SER A 48 -0.52 2.36 -3.79
CA SER A 48 -1.52 1.96 -4.79
C SER A 48 -1.77 3.03 -5.84
N ALA A 49 -1.73 4.32 -5.49
CA ALA A 49 -1.88 5.42 -6.44
C ALA A 49 -0.67 5.51 -7.38
N SER A 50 0.54 5.30 -6.85
CA SER A 50 1.78 5.27 -7.63
C SER A 50 1.82 4.12 -8.64
N TRP A 51 1.24 2.96 -8.29
CA TRP A 51 1.13 1.79 -9.18
C TRP A 51 -0.12 1.83 -10.08
N GLY A 52 -1.20 2.47 -9.63
CA GLY A 52 -2.47 2.60 -10.35
C GLY A 52 -2.41 3.54 -11.56
N THR A 53 -1.34 4.34 -11.68
CA THR A 53 -1.06 5.17 -12.87
C THR A 53 -0.18 4.48 -13.91
N GLY A 54 0.34 3.27 -13.62
CA GLY A 54 1.32 2.57 -14.45
C GLY A 54 0.71 1.53 -15.40
N GLU A 55 0.28 0.37 -14.91
CA GLU A 55 0.06 -0.79 -15.80
C GLU A 55 -1.09 -1.75 -15.41
N ASP A 56 -1.88 -1.50 -14.36
CA ASP A 56 -2.94 -2.44 -13.89
C ASP A 56 -4.34 -1.82 -13.75
N GLN A 57 -4.81 -1.06 -14.74
CA GLN A 57 -6.26 -0.84 -14.94
C GLN A 57 -6.96 -2.03 -15.63
N ILE A 58 -6.29 -3.18 -15.77
CA ILE A 58 -6.87 -4.38 -16.39
C ILE A 58 -6.65 -5.59 -15.49
N LYS A 59 -7.34 -5.62 -14.34
CA LYS A 59 -8.06 -6.82 -13.88
C LYS A 59 -8.83 -6.51 -12.61
N ASP A 60 -10.14 -6.70 -12.73
CA ASP A 60 -11.12 -6.89 -11.66
C ASP A 60 -11.77 -5.64 -11.03
N MET A 61 -12.39 -4.82 -11.89
CA MET A 61 -13.67 -4.18 -11.52
C MET A 61 -14.82 -5.14 -11.87
N GLY A 62 -14.82 -6.32 -11.25
CA GLY A 62 -15.96 -7.22 -11.21
C GLY A 62 -17.00 -6.68 -10.23
N SER A 63 -17.82 -5.72 -10.65
CA SER A 63 -19.08 -5.37 -9.99
C SER A 63 -20.01 -4.84 -11.05
N GLY A 64 -20.99 -5.67 -11.44
CA GLY A 64 -22.01 -5.33 -12.42
C GLY A 64 -22.62 -3.97 -12.12
N TRP A 65 -22.45 -3.05 -13.07
CA TRP A 65 -23.38 -1.96 -13.27
C TRP A 65 -24.23 -2.40 -14.45
N ASP A 66 -25.42 -2.92 -14.14
CA ASP A 66 -26.55 -2.94 -15.06
C ASP A 66 -27.20 -1.55 -15.01
N PRO A 67 -27.17 -0.78 -16.11
CA PRO A 67 -28.19 0.21 -16.36
C PRO A 67 -29.05 -0.26 -17.54
N ASP A 68 -30.07 -1.07 -17.25
CA ASP A 68 -31.33 -1.09 -18.03
C ASP A 68 -32.50 -1.53 -17.12
#